data_AF-A0A2V6TU05-F1
#
_entry.id   AF-A0A2V6TU05-F1
#
_cell.length_a   1.000
_cell.length_b   1.000
_cell.length_c   1.000
_cell.angle_alpha   90.00
_cell.angle_beta   90.00
_cell.angle_gamma   90.00
#
_symmetry.space_group_name_H-M   'P 1'
#
loop_
_entity.id
_entity.type
_entity.pdbx_description
1 polymer ?
#
loop_
_entity_poly.entity_id
_entity_poly.type
_entity_poly.pdbx_seq_one_letter_code
_entity_poly.pdbx_strand_id
1 'polypeptide(L)'
;MTGHPPSRLRWPGPARLLITNAGRGASNNLIRSLRAGDPSLAILGCHHDQFVLKNSDADHNYLVPPAGHPRRISMLRRILKTERVD
;
A
#
# COMPACT_ATOMS: atom_id res chain seq x y z
N MET A 1 36.02 -30.58 7.04
CA MET A 1 35.97 -29.58 5.95
C MET A 1 34.65 -28.82 6.09
N THR A 2 34.75 -27.50 6.07
CA THR A 2 33.83 -26.50 6.64
C THR A 2 32.51 -26.40 5.88
N GLY A 3 31.39 -26.68 6.56
CA GLY A 3 30.05 -26.35 6.07
C GLY A 3 29.86 -24.83 6.07
N HIS A 4 29.67 -24.24 4.90
CA HIS A 4 29.21 -22.86 4.78
C HIS A 4 27.84 -22.74 5.45
N PRO A 5 27.62 -21.75 6.35
CA PRO A 5 26.27 -21.49 6.83
C PRO A 5 25.41 -21.00 5.65
N PRO A 6 24.14 -21.43 5.54
CA PRO A 6 23.26 -20.89 4.52
C PRO A 6 23.16 -19.38 4.72
N SER A 7 23.43 -18.64 3.65
CA SER A 7 23.22 -17.19 3.57
C SER A 7 21.82 -16.88 4.09
N ARG A 8 21.72 -16.15 5.21
CA ARG A 8 20.46 -15.60 5.70
C ARG A 8 19.87 -14.78 4.57
N LEU A 9 18.85 -15.31 3.90
CA LEU A 9 17.98 -14.53 3.06
C LEU A 9 17.41 -13.45 3.99
N ARG A 10 17.87 -12.19 3.83
CA ARG A 10 17.18 -11.07 4.46
C ARG A 10 15.79 -11.09 3.84
N TRP A 11 14.79 -11.54 4.60
CA TRP A 11 13.41 -11.30 4.19
C TRP A 11 13.29 -9.80 3.96
N PRO A 12 12.75 -9.37 2.81
CA PRO A 12 12.34 -7.99 2.68
C PRO A 12 11.42 -7.66 3.86
N GLY A 13 11.40 -6.39 4.28
CA GLY A 13 10.40 -5.94 5.25
C GLY A 13 8.98 -6.31 4.78
N PRO A 14 7.98 -6.10 5.63
CA PRO A 14 6.61 -6.45 5.29
C PRO A 14 6.20 -5.91 3.92
N ALA A 15 5.51 -6.74 3.14
CA ALA A 15 5.06 -6.35 1.81
C ALA A 15 4.15 -5.11 1.91
N ARG A 16 4.32 -4.20 0.97
CA ARG A 16 3.73 -2.86 0.98
C ARG A 16 2.73 -2.76 -0.16
N LEU A 17 1.47 -2.56 0.16
CA LEU A 17 0.38 -2.56 -0.82
C LEU A 17 -0.25 -1.18 -0.93
N LEU A 18 -0.40 -0.67 -2.16
CA LEU A 18 -1.17 0.55 -2.43
C LEU A 18 -2.60 0.20 -2.87
N ILE A 19 -3.57 0.45 -1.99
CA ILE A 19 -4.99 0.27 -2.27
C ILE A 19 -5.56 1.54 -2.89
N THR A 20 -5.97 1.44 -4.15
CA THR A 20 -6.71 2.52 -4.81
C THR A 20 -8.17 2.57 -4.34
N ASN A 21 -8.77 3.77 -4.37
CA ASN A 21 -10.15 4.01 -3.94
C ASN A 21 -10.37 3.77 -2.44
N ALA A 22 -9.34 4.03 -1.63
CA ALA A 22 -9.34 3.84 -0.18
C ALA A 22 -10.41 4.71 0.52
N GLY A 23 -10.99 4.18 1.61
CA GLY A 23 -12.04 4.85 2.37
C GLY A 23 -13.47 4.53 1.95
N ARG A 24 -13.65 3.63 0.96
CA ARG A 24 -14.97 3.05 0.62
C ARG A 24 -15.15 1.68 1.27
N GLY A 25 -16.41 1.25 1.44
CA GLY A 25 -16.73 -0.05 2.06
C GLY A 25 -15.99 -1.23 1.41
N ALA A 26 -15.97 -1.31 0.08
CA ALA A 26 -15.29 -2.39 -0.63
C ALA A 26 -13.76 -2.41 -0.38
N SER A 27 -13.08 -1.25 -0.49
CA SER A 27 -11.63 -1.15 -0.22
C SER A 27 -11.31 -1.43 1.25
N ASN A 28 -12.16 -0.98 2.16
CA ASN A 28 -11.99 -1.15 3.59
C ASN A 28 -12.20 -2.61 4.01
N ASN A 29 -13.15 -3.31 3.39
CA ASN A 29 -13.32 -4.75 3.57
C ASN A 29 -12.09 -5.51 3.05
N LEU A 30 -11.57 -5.14 1.88
CA LEU A 30 -10.33 -5.71 1.36
C LEU A 30 -9.15 -5.52 2.34
N ILE A 31 -8.97 -4.31 2.88
CA ILE A 31 -7.91 -4.03 3.87
C ILE A 31 -8.06 -4.92 5.10
N ARG A 32 -9.28 -5.06 5.64
CA ARG A 32 -9.54 -5.96 6.80
C ARG A 32 -9.21 -7.40 6.48
N SER A 33 -9.64 -7.91 5.32
CA SER A 33 -9.35 -9.28 4.88
C SER A 33 -7.86 -9.52 4.68
N LEU A 34 -7.13 -8.56 4.09
CA LEU A 34 -5.68 -8.62 3.93
C LEU A 34 -4.98 -8.71 5.28
N ARG A 35 -5.34 -7.84 6.24
CA ARG A 35 -4.76 -7.88 7.59
C ARG A 35 -5.10 -9.16 8.36
N ALA A 36 -6.30 -9.70 8.16
CA ALA A 36 -6.68 -10.97 8.77
C ALA A 36 -5.85 -12.14 8.21
N GLY A 37 -5.45 -12.09 6.94
CA GLY A 37 -4.57 -13.09 6.32
C GLY A 37 -3.10 -12.92 6.66
N ASP A 38 -2.61 -11.67 6.67
CA ASP A 38 -1.24 -11.33 7.05
C ASP A 38 -1.20 -9.98 7.78
N PRO A 39 -1.07 -9.98 9.12
CA PRO A 39 -1.02 -8.74 9.90
C PRO A 39 0.30 -7.98 9.74
N SER A 40 1.31 -8.57 9.09
CA SER A 40 2.58 -7.89 8.86
C SER A 40 2.49 -6.86 7.72
N LEU A 41 1.54 -6.99 6.80
CA LEU A 41 1.38 -6.10 5.63
C LEU A 41 1.33 -4.62 6.01
N ALA A 42 2.11 -3.81 5.29
CA ALA A 42 1.99 -2.36 5.33
C ALA A 42 1.03 -1.91 4.21
N ILE A 43 -0.06 -1.26 4.58
CA ILE A 43 -1.13 -0.91 3.65
C ILE A 43 -1.19 0.60 3.50
N LEU A 44 -1.02 1.08 2.28
CA LEU A 44 -1.19 2.47 1.90
C LEU A 44 -2.50 2.66 1.14
N GLY A 45 -3.24 3.73 1.44
CA GLY A 45 -4.47 4.09 0.77
C GLY A 45 -4.30 5.29 -0.15
N CYS A 46 -5.00 5.31 -1.29
CA CYS A 46 -5.16 6.55 -2.04
C CYS A 46 -6.58 6.77 -2.58
N HIS A 47 -7.02 8.01 -2.55
CA HIS A 47 -8.28 8.49 -3.14
C HIS A 47 -8.10 9.93 -3.61
N HIS A 48 -8.97 10.42 -4.49
CA HIS A 48 -8.99 11.81 -4.95
C HIS A 48 -9.88 12.74 -4.14
N ASP A 49 -10.59 12.18 -3.16
CA ASP A 49 -11.57 12.86 -2.35
C ASP A 49 -11.09 12.70 -0.92
N GLN A 50 -10.72 13.82 -0.30
CA GLN A 50 -10.20 13.86 1.06
C GLN A 50 -11.24 13.41 2.09
N PHE A 51 -12.54 13.60 1.83
CA PHE A 51 -13.60 13.25 2.78
C PHE A 51 -13.85 11.75 2.77
N VAL A 52 -13.80 11.12 1.60
CA VAL A 52 -13.82 9.65 1.50
C VAL A 52 -12.55 9.06 2.11
N LEU A 53 -11.38 9.62 1.80
CA LEU A 53 -10.09 9.09 2.25
C LEU A 53 -9.95 9.05 3.78
N LYS A 54 -10.58 9.98 4.51
CA LYS A 54 -10.61 9.98 5.98
C LYS A 54 -11.20 8.70 6.60
N ASN A 55 -12.03 7.99 5.86
CA ASN A 55 -12.64 6.74 6.32
C ASN A 55 -11.75 5.51 6.07
N SER A 56 -10.55 5.66 5.52
CA SER A 56 -9.70 4.53 5.15
C SER A 56 -9.05 3.86 6.38
N ASP A 57 -9.03 2.53 6.39
CA ASP A 57 -8.30 1.72 7.39
C ASP A 57 -6.82 1.43 7.02
N ALA A 58 -6.28 2.15 6.04
CA ALA A 58 -4.86 2.05 5.66
C ALA A 58 -3.95 2.72 6.71
N ASP A 59 -2.69 2.29 6.79
CA ASP A 59 -1.68 2.86 7.70
C ASP A 59 -1.34 4.31 7.31
N HIS A 60 -1.23 4.55 6.01
CA HIS A 60 -0.89 5.86 5.44
C HIS A 60 -1.78 6.18 4.25
N ASN A 61 -2.20 7.44 4.11
CA ASN A 61 -3.14 7.86 3.09
C ASN A 61 -2.58 8.99 2.21
N TYR A 62 -2.81 8.86 0.90
CA TYR A 62 -2.37 9.81 -0.12
C TYR A 62 -3.55 10.36 -0.93
N LEU A 63 -3.70 11.68 -0.95
CA LEU A 63 -4.64 12.35 -1.84
C LEU A 63 -4.05 12.40 -3.25
N VAL A 64 -4.70 11.79 -4.24
CA VAL A 64 -4.23 11.76 -5.64
C VAL A 64 -5.20 12.52 -6.55
N PRO A 65 -4.76 13.04 -7.71
CA PRO A 65 -5.71 13.63 -8.66
C PRO A 65 -6.79 12.64 -9.11
N PRO A 66 -7.99 13.11 -9.49
CA PRO A 66 -9.07 12.25 -9.98
C PRO A 66 -8.65 11.48 -11.24
N ALA A 67 -9.40 10.42 -11.56
CA ALA A 67 -9.19 9.67 -12.79
C ALA A 67 -9.27 10.60 -14.03
N GLY A 68 -8.41 10.37 -15.02
CA GLY A 68 -8.29 11.23 -16.21
C GLY A 68 -7.42 12.49 -16.03
N HIS A 69 -7.08 12.88 -14.79
CA HIS A 69 -6.19 14.03 -14.60
C HIS A 69 -4.74 13.69 -15.04
N PRO A 70 -4.06 14.53 -15.85
CA PRO A 70 -2.74 14.22 -16.41
C PRO A 70 -1.66 13.87 -15.37
N ARG A 71 -1.74 14.49 -14.18
CA ARG A 71 -0.78 14.26 -13.08
C ARG A 71 -1.06 13.01 -12.23
N ARG A 72 -2.14 12.28 -12.48
CA ARG A 72 -2.50 11.11 -11.65
C ARG A 72 -1.42 10.04 -11.71
N ILE A 73 -0.99 9.68 -12.92
CA ILE A 73 0.00 8.61 -13.12
C ILE A 73 1.37 8.99 -12.56
N SER A 74 1.83 10.23 -12.74
CA SER A 74 3.10 10.68 -12.17
C SER A 74 3.08 10.70 -10.65
N MET A 75 1.94 11.07 -10.04
CA MET A 75 1.80 11.02 -8.58
C MET A 75 1.78 9.58 -8.05
N LEU A 76 1.05 8.66 -8.69
CA LEU A 76 1.06 7.24 -8.31
C LEU A 76 2.48 6.67 -8.42
N ARG A 77 3.21 6.95 -9.51
CA ARG A 77 4.61 6.53 -9.66
C ARG A 77 5.51 7.08 -8.55
N ARG A 78 5.29 8.33 -8.12
CA ARG A 78 6.02 8.91 -6.99
C ARG A 78 5.74 8.15 -5.70
N ILE A 79 4.47 7.83 -5.41
CA ILE A 79 4.09 7.05 -4.22
C ILE A 79 4.74 5.67 -4.27
N LEU A 80 4.58 4.92 -5.36
CA LEU A 80 5.16 3.58 -5.53
C LEU A 80 6.67 3.57 -5.28
N LYS A 81 7.40 4.57 -5.81
CA LYS A 81 8.85 4.70 -5.63
C LYS A 81 9.25 5.10 -4.21
N THR A 82 8.59 6.10 -3.63
CA THR A 82 8.91 6.59 -2.28
C THR A 82 8.63 5.53 -1.23
N GLU A 83 7.50 4.86 -1.36
CA GLU A 83 7.02 3.88 -0.39
C GLU A 83 7.53 2.47 -0.66
N ARG A 84 8.20 2.24 -1.80
CA ARG A 84 8.69 0.91 -2.20
C ARG A 84 7.57 -0.11 -2.16
N VAL A 85 6.45 0.24 -2.79
CA VAL A 85 5.28 -0.64 -2.95
C VAL A 85 5.68 -1.84 -3.80
N ASP A 86 5.26 -3.03 -3.39
CA ASP A 86 5.51 -4.29 -4.09
C ASP A 86 4.55 -4.52 -5.28
#